data_AF-A0A9X3K257-F1
#
_entry.id   AF-A0A9X3K257-F1
#
_cell.length_a   1.000
_cell.length_b   1.000
_cell.length_c   1.000
_cell.angle_alpha   90.00
_cell.angle_beta   90.00
_cell.angle_gamma   90.00
#
_symmetry.space_group_name_H-M   'P 1'
#
loop_
_entity.id
_entity.type
_entity.pdbx_description
1 polymer ?
#
loop_
_entity_poly.entity_id
_entity_poly.type
_entity_poly.pdbx_seq_one_letter_code
_entity_poly.pdbx_strand_id
1 'polypeptide(L)' 'MPTITIELSKEDSANLAELTRRCVDADQARNGATTHGPLESAADLLTMLAQDAAMVIRRPGSWEGAGMARLLAGHGYEV' A
#
# COMPACT_ATOMS: atom_id res chain seq x y z
N MET A 1 18.37 -9.77 4.40
CA MET A 1 17.52 -8.61 4.00
C MET A 1 17.31 -7.76 5.24
N PRO A 2 17.25 -6.42 5.12
CA PRO A 2 16.83 -5.57 6.22
C PRO A 2 15.37 -5.90 6.58
N THR A 3 15.06 -5.94 7.88
CA THR A 3 13.70 -6.13 8.40
C THR A 3 13.25 -4.83 9.05
N ILE A 4 12.01 -4.43 8.79
CA ILE A 4 11.35 -3.30 9.45
C ILE A 4 10.20 -3.88 10.29
N THR A 5 10.16 -3.52 11.56
CA THR A 5 9.04 -3.85 12.46
C THR A 5 8.19 -2.60 12.64
N ILE A 6 6.88 -2.73 12.46
CA ILE A 6 5.91 -1.64 12.63
C ILE A 6 5.00 -2.03 13.79
N GLU A 7 4.90 -1.15 14.78
CA GLU A 7 3.95 -1.29 15.87
C GLU A 7 2.72 -0.42 15.57
N LEU A 8 1.54 -1.02 15.66
CA LEU A 8 0.27 -0.37 15.38
C LEU A 8 -0.63 -0.42 16.60
N SER A 9 -1.51 0.57 16.73
CA SER A 9 -2.57 0.50 17.72
C SER A 9 -3.51 -0.68 17.39
N LYS A 10 -4.26 -1.14 18.40
CA LYS A 10 -5.30 -2.17 18.19
C LYS A 10 -6.34 -1.71 17.16
N GLU A 11 -6.67 -0.42 17.18
CA GLU A 11 -7.64 0.18 16.27
C GLU A 11 -7.13 0.19 14.83
N ASP A 12 -5.90 0.67 14.60
CA ASP A 12 -5.30 0.68 13.27
C ASP A 12 -5.12 -0.74 12.72
N SER A 13 -4.72 -1.67 13.59
CA SER A 13 -4.62 -3.09 13.21
C SER A 13 -5.95 -3.66 12.73
N ALA A 14 -7.06 -3.34 13.42
CA ALA A 14 -8.40 -3.77 13.01
C ALA A 14 -8.85 -3.10 11.72
N ASN A 15 -8.57 -1.79 11.58
CA ASN A 15 -8.93 -1.02 10.38
C ASN A 15 -8.15 -1.49 9.14
N LEU A 16 -6.86 -1.85 9.29
CA LEU A 16 -6.08 -2.44 8.21
C LEU A 16 -6.61 -3.81 7.83
N ALA A 17 -6.99 -4.66 8.79
CA ALA A 17 -7.59 -5.96 8.48
C ALA A 17 -8.90 -5.82 7.69
N GLU A 18 -9.75 -4.85 8.04
CA GLU A 18 -10.97 -4.56 7.28
C GLU A 18 -10.66 -4.00 5.89
N LEU A 19 -9.65 -3.13 5.75
CA LEU A 19 -9.23 -2.62 4.44
C LEU A 19 -8.69 -3.73 3.54
N THR A 20 -7.83 -4.59 4.07
CA THR A 20 -7.31 -5.80 3.42
C THR A 20 -8.46 -6.68 2.92
N ARG A 21 -9.47 -6.93 3.77
CA ARG A 21 -10.67 -7.70 3.38
C ARG A 21 -11.39 -7.08 2.17
N ARG A 22 -11.56 -5.76 2.14
CA ARG A 22 -12.18 -5.06 1.01
C ARG A 22 -11.36 -5.16 -0.28
N CYS A 23 -10.02 -5.15 -0.17
CA CYS A 23 -9.14 -5.36 -1.31
C CYS A 23 -9.29 -6.77 -1.89
N VAL A 24 -9.37 -7.80 -1.04
CA VAL A 24 -9.63 -9.19 -1.46
C VAL A 24 -11.00 -9.31 -2.13
N ASP A 25 -12.06 -8.75 -1.53
CA ASP A 25 -13.40 -8.76 -2.12
C ASP A 25 -13.40 -8.09 -3.51
N ALA A 26 -12.67 -6.98 -3.66
CA ALA A 26 -12.56 -6.25 -4.93
C ALA A 26 -11.78 -7.05 -5.99
N ASP A 27 -10.72 -7.76 -5.60
CA ASP A 27 -9.97 -8.63 -6.50
C ASP A 27 -10.83 -9.82 -6.97
N GLN A 28 -11.54 -10.47 -6.05
CA GLN A 28 -12.48 -11.55 -6.36
C GLN A 28 -13.59 -11.08 -7.31
N ALA A 29 -14.19 -9.91 -7.03
CA ALA A 29 -15.21 -9.31 -7.89
C ALA A 29 -14.68 -8.99 -9.31
N ARG A 30 -13.37 -8.82 -9.46
CA ARG A 30 -12.68 -8.60 -10.74
C ARG A 30 -12.05 -9.87 -11.31
N ASN A 31 -12.38 -11.05 -10.78
CA ASN A 31 -11.80 -12.33 -11.19
C ASN A 31 -10.26 -12.34 -11.16
N GLY A 32 -9.63 -11.71 -10.16
CA GLY A 32 -8.18 -11.67 -10.02
C GLY A 32 -7.47 -10.64 -10.89
N ALA A 33 -8.20 -9.69 -11.49
CA ALA A 33 -7.64 -8.70 -12.42
C ALA A 33 -7.12 -7.41 -11.75
N THR A 34 -6.71 -7.46 -10.48
CA THR A 34 -6.01 -6.33 -9.84
C THR A 34 -4.51 -6.38 -10.11
N THR A 35 -3.81 -5.25 -9.97
CA THR A 35 -2.39 -5.14 -10.31
C THR A 35 -1.46 -5.88 -9.36
N HIS A 36 -1.91 -6.13 -8.13
CA HIS A 36 -1.13 -6.78 -7.08
C HIS A 36 -1.75 -8.11 -6.60
N GLY A 37 -2.88 -8.52 -7.19
CA GLY A 37 -3.63 -9.69 -6.73
C GLY A 37 -4.29 -9.47 -5.36
N PRO A 38 -4.75 -10.55 -4.71
CA PRO A 38 -5.38 -10.47 -3.40
C PRO A 38 -4.36 -10.07 -2.33
N LEU A 39 -4.66 -9.01 -1.58
CA LEU A 39 -3.91 -8.62 -0.39
C LEU A 39 -4.49 -9.40 0.78
N GLU A 40 -3.95 -10.57 1.10
CA GLU A 40 -4.55 -11.50 2.07
C GLU A 40 -4.33 -11.10 3.54
N SER A 41 -3.32 -10.27 3.80
CA SER A 41 -2.97 -9.78 5.12
C SER A 41 -2.69 -8.28 5.15
N ALA A 42 -2.69 -7.70 6.35
CA ALA A 42 -2.20 -6.34 6.56
C ALA A 42 -0.72 -6.18 6.15
N ALA A 43 0.07 -7.25 6.27
CA ALA A 43 1.47 -7.24 5.85
C ALA A 43 1.60 -7.12 4.32
N ASP A 44 0.72 -7.76 3.54
CA ASP A 44 0.73 -7.65 2.07
C ASP A 44 0.37 -6.24 1.62
N LEU A 45 -0.66 -5.66 2.25
CA LEU A 45 -1.06 -4.26 2.03
C LEU A 45 0.10 -3.30 2.32
N LEU A 46 0.74 -3.42 3.48
CA LEU A 46 1.86 -2.56 3.87
C LEU A 46 3.08 -2.77 2.97
N THR A 47 3.31 -4.01 2.52
CA THR A 47 4.39 -4.32 1.57
C THR A 47 4.16 -3.64 0.23
N MET A 48 2.93 -3.72 -0.31
CA MET A 48 2.56 -3.03 -1.56
C MET A 48 2.73 -1.51 -1.42
N LEU A 49 2.25 -0.90 -0.32
CA LEU A 49 2.43 0.53 -0.08
C LEU A 49 3.91 0.94 0.04
N ALA A 50 4.74 0.10 0.66
CA ALA A 50 6.18 0.34 0.73
C ALA A 50 6.87 0.24 -0.64
N GLN A 51 6.40 -0.67 -1.50
CA GLN A 51 6.89 -0.77 -2.88
C GLN A 51 6.50 0.46 -3.70
N ASP A 52 5.25 0.91 -3.61
CA ASP A 52 4.77 2.14 -4.27
C ASP A 52 5.54 3.37 -3.78
N ALA A 53 5.79 3.48 -2.47
CA ALA A 53 6.62 4.56 -1.92
C ALA A 53 8.04 4.55 -2.51
N ALA A 54 8.64 3.36 -2.69
CA ALA A 54 9.96 3.24 -3.32
C ALA A 54 9.96 3.66 -4.80
N MET A 55 8.80 3.62 -5.49
CA MET A 55 8.68 4.05 -6.89
C MET A 55 8.87 5.55 -7.08
N VAL A 56 8.63 6.37 -6.04
CA VAL A 56 8.97 7.81 -6.04
C VAL A 56 10.43 8.00 -6.46
N ILE A 57 11.34 7.18 -5.91
CA ILE A 57 12.77 7.24 -6.20
C ILE A 57 13.15 6.41 -7.42
N ARG A 58 12.63 5.18 -7.53
CA ARG A 58 13.07 4.23 -8.56
C ARG A 58 12.59 4.58 -9.96
N ARG A 59 11.37 5.12 -10.08
CA ARG A 59 10.74 5.49 -11.35
C ARG A 59 9.87 6.73 -11.15
N PRO A 60 10.49 7.90 -10.92
CA PRO A 60 9.75 9.15 -10.80
C PRO A 60 8.87 9.36 -12.03
N GLY A 61 7.57 9.59 -11.80
CA GLY A 61 6.56 9.74 -12.86
C GLY A 61 5.81 8.46 -13.25
N SER A 62 6.16 7.28 -12.71
CA SER A 62 5.24 6.14 -12.76
C SER A 62 3.93 6.50 -12.05
N TRP A 63 2.84 5.81 -12.37
CA TRP A 63 1.55 6.15 -11.75
C TRP A 63 1.59 5.93 -10.24
N GLU A 64 2.28 4.89 -9.76
CA GLU A 64 2.51 4.61 -8.33
C GLU A 64 3.33 5.72 -7.69
N GLY A 65 4.49 6.04 -8.29
CA GLY A 65 5.41 7.04 -7.76
C GLY A 65 4.80 8.44 -7.73
N ALA A 66 4.08 8.83 -8.79
CA ALA A 66 3.37 10.12 -8.82
C ALA A 66 2.23 10.17 -7.80
N GLY A 67 1.51 9.07 -7.60
CA GLY A 67 0.49 8.94 -6.57
C GLY A 67 1.07 9.14 -5.16
N MET A 68 2.18 8.46 -4.87
CA MET A 68 2.86 8.56 -3.57
C MET A 68 3.51 9.94 -3.34
N ALA A 69 4.13 10.53 -4.36
CA ALA A 69 4.66 11.89 -4.27
C ALA A 69 3.56 12.91 -3.95
N ARG A 70 2.38 12.77 -4.58
CA ARG A 70 1.22 13.61 -4.28
C ARG A 70 0.71 13.43 -2.85
N LEU A 71 0.66 12.18 -2.36
CA LEU A 71 0.27 11.89 -0.97
C LEU A 71 1.23 12.55 0.02
N LEU A 72 2.54 12.42 -0.22
CA LEU A 72 3.59 13.01 0.61
C LEU A 72 3.58 14.55 0.55
N ALA A 73 3.34 15.13 -0.63
CA ALA A 73 3.14 16.58 -0.78
C ALA A 73 1.92 17.09 0.01
N GLY A 74 0.86 16.29 0.13
CA GLY A 74 -0.29 16.59 1.00
C GLY A 74 0.07 16.69 2.48
N HIS A 75 1.19 16.09 2.90
CA HIS A 75 1.77 16.21 4.23
C HIS A 75 2.88 17.29 4.32
N GLY A 76 3.15 18.03 3.24
CA GLY A 76 4.14 19.10 3.20
C GLY A 76 5.57 18.66 2.86
N TYR A 77 5.77 17.43 2.38
CA TYR A 77 7.08 16.97 1.91
C TYR A 77 7.31 17.32 0.43
N GLU A 78 8.51 17.79 0.09
CA GLU A 78 8.96 17.96 -1.30
C GLU A 78 9.79 16.74 -1.71
N VAL A 79 9.17 15.84 -2.48
CA VAL A 79 9.73 14.54 -2.91
C VAL A 79 9.46 14.25 -4.38
#